data_AF-A0A4Q9HKD1-F1
#
_entry.id   AF-A0A4Q9HKD1-F1
#
_cell.length_a   1.000
_cell.length_b   1.000
_cell.length_c   1.000
_cell.angle_alpha   90.00
_cell.angle_beta   90.00
_cell.angle_gamma   90.00
#
_symmetry.space_group_name_H-M   'P 1'
#
loop_
_entity.id
_entity.type
_entity.pdbx_description
1 polymer ?
#
loop_
_entity_poly.entity_id
_entity_poly.type
_entity_poly.pdbx_seq_one_letter_code
_entity_poly.pdbx_strand_id
1 'polypeptide(L)'
;MTQRAGTAGELACRTDDGRRGRIRAARLNGVDEVEVADDGVTLTVTFLGKAPHGLRPENVRIDGGRRVSGLTALEISVEREEDPELDDRLFVRLDRTGDTSRYRLSLVGTDPYGRPGSEPYEGFDQRYFGQEFFFRADCPSPFDCADGAPADDCPDAVEPAPVIDYTARDYDTLRQLVLDRLRLTTPDWSERNPADLGVTLVELLAYTADQISYQQDAVATEAYLDTARRRVSVRRHVRLIDYPMHDGCNARAFVSVDVVEELPLLPGDFRFAAVDTGTSGPRDRPGIGTVIDDRDLAVLDERGAVEVFEPVADGPLVLRPEHNAIRLWTWGGEVCTLPRGATGATLRDEWTDEGRETRALRLAPGDLLLFEEVKGARTGTPGDQDPAHRQPVRLLSVTPTVDRLDDQPLLEVTWAPADALTFPLVLSTLGGPDCAPVEDVSVARGNVVLVDHGRSLTFGD
;
A
#
# COMPACT_ATOMS: atom_id res chain seq x y z
N MET A 1 25.40 -21.80 3.31
CA MET A 1 23.94 -21.86 3.05
C MET A 1 23.27 -20.87 4.00
N THR A 2 23.24 -19.60 3.61
CA THR A 2 22.70 -18.52 4.46
C THR A 2 22.08 -17.48 3.52
N GLN A 3 20.75 -17.52 3.40
CA GLN A 3 20.00 -16.47 2.72
C GLN A 3 20.19 -15.16 3.50
N ARG A 4 20.86 -14.16 2.91
CA ARG A 4 20.76 -12.78 3.39
C ARG A 4 19.43 -12.22 2.90
N ALA A 5 18.59 -11.77 3.83
CA ALA A 5 17.48 -10.89 3.53
C ALA A 5 18.04 -9.56 3.02
N GLY A 6 17.84 -9.28 1.73
CA GLY A 6 18.12 -7.98 1.16
C GLY A 6 17.22 -6.92 1.80
N THR A 7 17.73 -5.69 1.86
CA THR A 7 16.97 -4.45 1.95
C THR A 7 15.68 -4.58 1.15
N ALA A 8 14.54 -4.23 1.78
CA ALA A 8 13.19 -4.64 1.40
C ALA A 8 12.62 -4.10 0.07
N GLY A 9 13.48 -3.76 -0.90
CA GLY A 9 13.08 -3.32 -2.24
C GLY A 9 14.09 -3.60 -3.36
N GLU A 10 15.17 -4.35 -3.12
CA GLU A 10 16.19 -4.60 -4.15
C GLU A 10 16.02 -5.98 -4.82
N LEU A 11 16.24 -6.01 -6.15
CA LEU A 11 16.24 -7.21 -6.99
C LEU A 11 17.06 -8.34 -6.36
N ALA A 12 16.41 -9.49 -6.10
CA ALA A 12 17.04 -10.67 -5.53
C ALA A 12 17.39 -11.64 -6.67
N CYS A 13 18.64 -11.59 -7.13
CA CYS A 13 19.17 -12.58 -8.05
C CYS A 13 19.99 -13.62 -7.27
N ARG A 14 19.75 -14.91 -7.52
CA ARG A 14 20.58 -15.98 -6.98
C ARG A 14 21.90 -15.95 -7.76
N THR A 15 22.90 -15.32 -7.17
CA THR A 15 24.28 -15.45 -7.59
C THR A 15 24.91 -16.53 -6.74
N ASP A 16 25.38 -17.60 -7.39
CA ASP A 16 26.30 -18.54 -6.77
C ASP A 16 27.60 -17.76 -6.52
N ASP A 17 27.84 -17.31 -5.27
CA ASP A 17 29.06 -16.66 -4.74
C ASP A 17 29.74 -15.52 -5.55
N GLY A 18 29.14 -15.07 -6.65
CA GLY A 18 29.88 -14.38 -7.70
C GLY A 18 30.16 -12.91 -7.43
N ARG A 19 29.31 -12.18 -6.68
CA ARG A 19 29.56 -10.74 -6.43
C ARG A 19 30.57 -10.51 -5.31
N ARG A 20 30.52 -11.28 -4.21
CA ARG A 20 31.54 -11.21 -3.15
C ARG A 20 32.89 -11.73 -3.65
N GLY A 21 32.89 -12.80 -4.45
CA GLY A 21 34.06 -13.26 -5.20
C GLY A 21 34.58 -12.20 -6.18
N ARG A 22 33.71 -11.50 -6.91
CA ARG A 22 34.10 -10.38 -7.79
C ARG A 22 34.59 -9.13 -7.06
N ILE A 23 34.05 -8.80 -5.88
CA ILE A 23 34.54 -7.70 -5.02
C ILE A 23 35.95 -8.04 -4.49
N ARG A 24 36.16 -9.28 -4.04
CA ARG A 24 37.48 -9.81 -3.66
C ARG A 24 38.45 -9.84 -4.86
N ALA A 25 37.97 -10.20 -6.06
CA ALA A 25 38.78 -10.18 -7.29
C ALA A 25 39.05 -8.75 -7.80
N ALA A 26 38.15 -7.80 -7.54
CA ALA A 26 38.26 -6.38 -7.94
C ALA A 26 38.99 -5.50 -6.91
N ARG A 27 39.45 -6.07 -5.78
CA ARG A 27 40.14 -5.38 -4.67
C ARG A 27 39.33 -4.21 -4.07
N LEU A 28 38.01 -4.33 -4.01
CA LEU A 28 37.14 -3.37 -3.32
C LEU A 28 36.83 -3.85 -1.90
N ASN A 29 36.77 -2.94 -0.93
CA ASN A 29 36.55 -3.22 0.49
C ASN A 29 35.07 -2.96 0.90
N GLY A 30 34.65 -3.56 2.01
CA GLY A 30 33.31 -3.36 2.60
C GLY A 30 33.32 -3.60 4.11
N VAL A 31 32.28 -3.17 4.82
CA VAL A 31 32.01 -3.51 6.23
C VAL A 31 31.06 -4.72 6.26
N ASP A 32 31.44 -5.77 6.97
CA ASP A 32 30.66 -7.03 7.02
C ASP A 32 29.90 -7.21 8.33
N GLU A 33 30.51 -6.91 9.49
CA GLU A 33 29.88 -7.00 10.81
C GLU A 33 30.33 -5.89 11.77
N VAL A 34 29.43 -5.40 12.64
CA VAL A 34 29.72 -4.43 13.72
C VAL A 34 29.13 -4.96 15.01
N GLU A 35 29.99 -5.32 15.95
CA GLU A 35 29.63 -5.80 17.29
C GLU A 35 30.00 -4.76 18.35
N VAL A 36 29.15 -4.60 19.37
CA VAL A 36 29.42 -3.75 20.54
C VAL A 36 30.01 -4.62 21.64
N ALA A 37 31.17 -4.25 22.17
CA ALA A 37 31.78 -4.94 23.29
C ALA A 37 30.99 -4.70 24.60
N ASP A 38 31.17 -5.60 25.57
CA ASP A 38 30.48 -5.56 26.88
C ASP A 38 30.80 -4.30 27.71
N ASP A 39 31.85 -3.56 27.35
CA ASP A 39 32.22 -2.28 27.96
C ASP A 39 31.31 -1.11 27.52
N GLY A 40 30.48 -1.33 26.49
CA GLY A 40 29.54 -0.34 25.94
C GLY A 40 30.21 0.87 25.29
N VAL A 41 31.52 0.85 25.05
CA VAL A 41 32.29 1.97 24.46
C VAL A 41 33.23 1.54 23.33
N THR A 42 33.47 0.24 23.17
CA THR A 42 34.29 -0.30 22.09
C THR A 42 33.41 -0.99 21.03
N LEU A 43 33.58 -0.62 19.77
CA LEU A 43 32.96 -1.29 18.62
C LEU A 43 34.01 -2.14 17.89
N THR A 44 33.68 -3.39 17.60
CA THR A 44 34.47 -4.30 16.77
C THR A 44 33.83 -4.35 15.38
N VAL A 45 34.53 -3.83 14.37
CA VAL A 45 34.10 -3.78 12.98
C VAL A 45 34.90 -4.81 12.18
N THR A 46 34.23 -5.78 11.57
CA THR A 46 34.84 -6.79 10.69
C THR A 46 34.70 -6.33 9.24
N PHE A 47 35.79 -6.32 8.48
CA PHE A 47 35.78 -5.94 7.07
C PHE A 47 35.44 -7.11 6.14
N LEU A 48 35.05 -6.79 4.91
CA LEU A 48 35.01 -7.71 3.78
C LEU A 48 36.34 -7.56 3.03
N GLY A 49 37.33 -8.41 3.32
CA GLY A 49 38.69 -8.31 2.79
C GLY A 49 39.70 -7.65 3.74
N LYS A 50 40.66 -6.89 3.18
CA LYS A 50 41.77 -6.26 3.94
C LYS A 50 41.49 -4.79 4.23
N ALA A 51 41.87 -4.33 5.42
CA ALA A 51 41.63 -2.97 5.88
C ALA A 51 42.46 -1.94 5.07
N PRO A 52 41.85 -0.87 4.52
CA PRO A 52 42.57 0.14 3.76
C PRO A 52 43.60 0.87 4.63
N HIS A 53 44.71 1.25 4.00
CA HIS A 53 45.75 2.05 4.65
C HIS A 53 45.31 3.51 4.80
N GLY A 54 45.57 4.10 5.97
CA GLY A 54 45.34 5.53 6.19
C GLY A 54 43.98 5.91 6.81
N LEU A 55 43.17 4.94 7.25
CA LEU A 55 42.00 5.22 8.08
C LEU A 55 42.42 6.02 9.31
N ARG A 56 41.61 7.01 9.67
CA ARG A 56 41.74 7.81 10.89
C ARG A 56 40.40 7.89 11.61
N PRO A 57 40.35 8.30 12.90
CA PRO A 57 39.10 8.45 13.62
C PRO A 57 38.09 9.36 12.91
N GLU A 58 38.58 10.35 12.13
CA GLU A 58 37.73 11.27 11.37
C GLU A 58 36.97 10.62 10.20
N ASN A 59 37.31 9.39 9.81
CA ASN A 59 36.64 8.63 8.75
C ASN A 59 35.46 7.79 9.26
N VAL A 60 35.28 7.68 10.57
CA VAL A 60 34.19 6.90 11.18
C VAL A 60 33.04 7.83 11.52
N ARG A 61 31.91 7.63 10.84
CA ARG A 61 30.68 8.37 11.09
C ARG A 61 29.65 7.46 11.74
N ILE A 62 29.10 7.89 12.87
CA ILE A 62 28.06 7.16 13.60
C ILE A 62 26.80 8.04 13.61
N ASP A 63 25.81 7.64 12.84
CA ASP A 63 24.52 8.31 12.78
C ASP A 63 23.47 7.48 13.54
N GLY A 64 22.72 8.11 14.45
CA GLY A 64 21.67 7.43 15.21
C GLY A 64 21.48 7.99 16.63
N GLY A 65 20.61 7.31 17.39
CA GLY A 65 20.29 7.65 18.77
C GLY A 65 19.16 8.66 18.94
N ARG A 66 18.21 8.37 19.84
CA ARG A 66 17.08 9.28 20.16
C ARG A 66 17.36 10.12 21.39
N ARG A 67 17.94 9.53 22.44
CA ARG A 67 18.29 10.21 23.70
C ARG A 67 19.76 10.63 23.74
N VAL A 68 20.64 9.84 23.12
CA VAL A 68 22.08 10.13 23.03
C VAL A 68 22.46 10.18 21.56
N SER A 69 22.82 11.35 21.04
CA SER A 69 23.25 11.55 19.64
C SER A 69 24.61 12.24 19.59
N GLY A 70 25.30 12.12 18.45
CA GLY A 70 26.62 12.73 18.23
C GLY A 70 27.79 11.94 18.82
N LEU A 71 27.76 10.61 18.75
CA LEU A 71 28.86 9.75 19.17
C LEU A 71 30.08 9.98 18.26
N THR A 72 31.26 10.14 18.86
CA THR A 72 32.50 10.42 18.12
C THR A 72 33.53 9.32 18.38
N ALA A 73 34.20 8.85 17.32
CA ALA A 73 35.32 7.94 17.43
C ALA A 73 36.55 8.68 17.97
N LEU A 74 37.07 8.27 19.11
CA LEU A 74 38.27 8.85 19.74
C LEU A 74 39.56 8.19 19.22
N GLU A 75 39.52 6.88 19.01
CA GLU A 75 40.68 6.10 18.65
C GLU A 75 40.25 4.93 17.78
N ILE A 76 41.11 4.59 16.81
CA ILE A 76 40.94 3.41 15.98
C ILE A 76 42.20 2.56 16.03
N SER A 77 42.04 1.25 16.15
CA SER A 77 43.13 0.29 16.00
C SER A 77 42.72 -0.78 14.99
N VAL A 78 43.62 -1.07 14.05
CA VAL A 78 43.40 -2.09 13.02
C VAL A 78 44.22 -3.31 13.39
N GLU A 79 43.54 -4.43 13.61
CA GLU A 79 44.16 -5.74 13.73
C GLU A 79 44.12 -6.41 12.34
N ARG A 80 45.31 -6.56 11.75
CA ARG A 80 45.47 -7.20 10.44
C ARG A 80 45.82 -8.65 10.66
N GLU A 81 45.03 -9.54 10.08
CA GLU A 81 45.33 -10.96 10.12
C GLU A 81 46.33 -11.33 9.01
N GLU A 82 47.33 -12.14 9.37
CA GLU A 82 48.40 -12.58 8.44
C GLU A 82 47.87 -13.62 7.43
N ASP A 83 46.76 -14.28 7.75
CA ASP A 83 46.09 -15.24 6.86
C ASP A 83 45.33 -14.50 5.73
N PRO A 84 45.57 -14.82 4.44
CA PRO A 84 44.83 -14.24 3.32
C PRO A 84 43.34 -14.61 3.28
N GLU A 85 42.91 -15.67 3.99
CA GLU A 85 41.52 -16.15 4.01
C GLU A 85 40.68 -15.53 5.15
N LEU A 86 41.32 -14.85 6.12
CA LEU A 86 40.66 -14.18 7.24
C LEU A 86 40.56 -12.66 7.02
N ASP A 87 39.40 -12.12 7.39
CA ASP A 87 39.06 -10.70 7.26
C ASP A 87 39.69 -9.86 8.39
N ASP A 88 40.14 -8.64 8.07
CA ASP A 88 40.74 -7.73 9.05
C ASP A 88 39.69 -7.13 10.01
N ARG A 89 40.09 -6.84 11.25
CA ARG A 89 39.22 -6.24 12.28
C ARG A 89 39.66 -4.82 12.62
N LEU A 90 38.69 -3.95 12.82
CA LEU A 90 38.87 -2.57 13.27
C LEU A 90 38.17 -2.39 14.62
N PHE A 91 38.94 -2.03 15.65
CA PHE A 91 38.38 -1.60 16.92
C PHE A 91 38.25 -0.09 16.93
N VAL A 92 37.04 0.39 17.22
CA VAL A 92 36.72 1.82 17.33
C VAL A 92 36.32 2.11 18.76
N ARG A 93 37.06 3.01 19.43
CA ARG A 93 36.74 3.46 20.78
C ARG A 93 35.92 4.74 20.73
N LEU A 94 34.73 4.72 21.31
CA LEU A 94 33.78 5.84 21.33
C LEU A 94 34.04 6.79 22.51
N ASP A 95 33.49 8.00 22.43
CA ASP A 95 33.50 8.97 23.53
C ASP A 95 32.61 8.55 24.71
N ARG A 96 31.43 7.96 24.42
CA ARG A 96 30.40 7.59 25.40
C ARG A 96 29.57 6.39 24.93
N THR A 97 28.88 5.73 25.87
CA THR A 97 27.90 4.67 25.57
C THR A 97 26.59 5.27 25.03
N GLY A 98 26.02 4.64 24.00
CA GLY A 98 24.74 5.04 23.41
C GLY A 98 23.49 4.54 24.16
N ASP A 99 22.32 4.83 23.61
CA ASP A 99 21.02 4.33 24.07
C ASP A 99 20.60 3.02 23.35
N THR A 100 19.43 2.45 23.66
CA THR A 100 18.91 1.23 23.01
C THR A 100 18.32 1.47 21.60
N SER A 101 18.58 2.63 20.98
CA SER A 101 18.11 2.93 19.62
C SER A 101 19.03 2.28 18.58
N ARG A 102 18.57 2.23 17.31
CA ARG A 102 19.41 1.79 16.19
C ARG A 102 20.45 2.88 15.88
N TYR A 103 21.72 2.47 15.79
CA TYR A 103 22.83 3.27 15.31
C TYR A 103 23.35 2.69 14.00
N ARG A 104 23.87 3.53 13.11
CA ARG A 104 24.53 3.12 11.87
C ARG A 104 25.96 3.64 11.85
N LEU A 105 26.92 2.73 11.74
CA LEU A 105 28.32 3.05 11.51
C LEU A 105 28.59 3.09 10.01
N SER A 106 29.15 4.19 9.50
CA SER A 106 29.51 4.37 8.10
C SER A 106 30.97 4.85 7.98
N LEU A 107 31.71 4.32 7.01
CA LEU A 107 33.08 4.74 6.68
C LEU A 107 33.07 5.70 5.50
N VAL A 108 33.47 6.95 5.73
CA VAL A 108 33.33 8.05 4.76
C VAL A 108 34.66 8.77 4.50
N GLY A 109 34.79 9.36 3.31
CA GLY A 109 35.87 10.29 3.00
C GLY A 109 35.77 11.56 3.85
N THR A 110 36.90 12.19 4.17
CA THR A 110 36.92 13.47 4.90
C THR A 110 36.68 14.63 3.94
N ASP A 111 35.92 15.63 4.40
CA ASP A 111 35.77 16.90 3.68
C ASP A 111 37.07 17.75 3.76
N PRO A 112 37.20 18.83 2.97
CA PRO A 112 38.37 19.72 3.02
C PRO A 112 38.65 20.38 4.38
N TYR A 113 37.74 20.24 5.35
CA TYR A 113 37.81 20.82 6.70
C TYR A 113 38.02 19.76 7.79
N GLY A 114 38.31 18.50 7.41
CA GLY A 114 38.62 17.42 8.35
C GLY A 114 37.41 16.82 9.07
N ARG A 115 36.19 17.01 8.53
CA ARG A 115 34.95 16.40 9.05
C ARG A 115 34.56 15.17 8.23
N PRO A 116 33.87 14.19 8.82
CA PRO A 116 33.35 13.05 8.07
C PRO A 116 32.33 13.51 7.02
N GLY A 117 32.60 13.23 5.75
CA GLY A 117 31.72 13.55 4.62
C GLY A 117 30.51 12.61 4.51
N SER A 118 29.86 12.63 3.34
CA SER A 118 28.73 11.74 2.98
C SER A 118 29.08 10.72 1.89
N GLU A 119 30.26 10.82 1.29
CA GLU A 119 30.74 9.91 0.25
C GLU A 119 31.53 8.75 0.87
N PRO A 120 31.36 7.51 0.37
CA PRO A 120 32.10 6.35 0.86
C PRO A 120 33.61 6.55 0.70
N TYR A 121 34.40 6.02 1.64
CA TYR A 121 35.87 6.12 1.59
C TYR A 121 36.42 5.47 0.31
N GLU A 122 37.47 6.04 -0.29
CA GLU A 122 38.05 5.55 -1.55
C GLU A 122 38.39 4.05 -1.45
N GLY A 123 37.83 3.26 -2.37
CA GLY A 123 37.99 1.80 -2.40
C GLY A 123 36.90 1.00 -1.69
N PHE A 124 35.87 1.63 -1.09
CA PHE A 124 34.67 0.94 -0.57
C PHE A 124 33.55 0.81 -1.60
N ASP A 125 32.84 -0.33 -1.60
CA ASP A 125 31.63 -0.53 -2.40
C ASP A 125 30.46 0.33 -1.88
N GLN A 126 29.72 0.95 -2.80
CA GLN A 126 28.60 1.86 -2.54
C GLN A 126 27.47 1.27 -1.68
N ARG A 127 27.39 -0.07 -1.56
CA ARG A 127 26.37 -0.78 -0.79
C ARG A 127 26.88 -1.34 0.53
N TYR A 128 28.20 -1.44 0.71
CA TYR A 128 28.84 -2.06 1.89
C TYR A 128 29.67 -1.08 2.73
N PHE A 129 29.42 0.24 2.64
CA PHE A 129 30.19 1.24 3.40
C PHE A 129 29.69 1.48 4.84
N GLY A 130 28.61 0.83 5.27
CA GLY A 130 28.12 0.97 6.64
C GLY A 130 27.10 -0.07 7.08
N GLN A 131 26.97 -0.24 8.40
CA GLN A 131 26.15 -1.27 9.03
C GLN A 131 25.48 -0.76 10.31
N GLU A 132 24.35 -1.37 10.66
CA GLU A 132 23.57 -1.01 11.83
C GLU A 132 23.91 -1.86 13.06
N PHE A 133 23.91 -1.25 14.25
CA PHE A 133 24.09 -1.91 15.54
C PHE A 133 23.20 -1.28 16.63
N PHE A 134 23.07 -1.95 17.78
CA PHE A 134 22.27 -1.51 18.91
C PHE A 134 22.97 -1.82 20.24
N PHE A 135 22.81 -0.95 21.24
CA PHE A 135 23.29 -1.21 22.61
C PHE A 135 22.24 -2.02 23.39
N ARG A 136 22.64 -3.09 24.10
CA ARG A 136 21.74 -3.89 24.96
C ARG A 136 21.79 -3.38 26.41
N ALA A 137 20.63 -3.24 27.06
CA ALA A 137 20.55 -2.96 28.49
C ALA A 137 19.33 -3.64 29.16
N ASP A 138 19.60 -4.41 30.22
CA ASP A 138 18.62 -4.93 31.18
C ASP A 138 18.22 -3.84 32.19
N CYS A 139 16.92 -3.56 32.36
CA CYS A 139 16.38 -2.86 33.55
C CYS A 139 14.84 -3.00 33.70
N PRO A 140 14.31 -3.40 34.89
CA PRO A 140 12.88 -3.35 35.22
C PRO A 140 12.50 -2.10 36.03
N SER A 141 11.32 -1.51 35.79
CA SER A 141 10.80 -0.35 36.54
C SER A 141 9.51 -0.66 37.33
N PRO A 142 9.31 -0.13 38.56
CA PRO A 142 8.11 -0.34 39.37
C PRO A 142 7.25 0.93 39.51
N PHE A 143 5.96 0.88 39.15
CA PHE A 143 4.98 1.90 39.55
C PHE A 143 3.61 1.25 39.81
N ASP A 144 3.20 1.23 41.08
CA ASP A 144 1.82 1.01 41.54
C ASP A 144 1.31 2.31 42.18
N CYS A 145 0.05 2.66 41.91
CA CYS A 145 -0.70 3.66 42.68
C CYS A 145 -2.09 3.09 42.98
N ALA A 146 -2.53 3.20 44.24
CA ALA A 146 -3.81 2.72 44.73
C ALA A 146 -4.85 3.85 44.80
N ASP A 147 -6.07 3.56 44.35
CA ASP A 147 -7.24 4.44 44.38
C ASP A 147 -7.91 4.48 45.76
N GLY A 148 -8.34 5.68 46.18
CA GLY A 148 -9.14 5.92 47.38
C GLY A 148 -10.58 6.32 47.03
N ALA A 149 -11.54 5.63 47.66
CA ALA A 149 -12.99 5.67 47.47
C ALA A 149 -13.70 6.90 48.11
N PRO A 150 -15.04 7.08 47.93
CA PRO A 150 -15.73 8.37 47.82
C PRO A 150 -16.38 8.89 49.12
N ALA A 151 -16.83 10.16 49.08
CA ALA A 151 -17.63 10.81 50.12
C ALA A 151 -19.14 10.73 49.78
N ASP A 152 -19.94 10.37 50.79
CA ASP A 152 -21.40 10.25 50.75
C ASP A 152 -21.97 11.14 51.87
N ASP A 153 -22.94 12.00 51.54
CA ASP A 153 -23.95 12.55 52.47
C ASP A 153 -24.84 13.60 51.77
N CYS A 154 -26.16 13.33 51.64
CA CYS A 154 -27.22 14.34 51.55
C CYS A 154 -28.59 13.76 51.99
N PRO A 155 -29.41 14.49 52.78
CA PRO A 155 -30.71 14.00 53.28
C PRO A 155 -31.96 14.48 52.49
N ASP A 156 -33.04 13.69 52.58
CA ASP A 156 -34.42 13.84 52.02
C ASP A 156 -35.20 15.06 52.59
N ALA A 157 -36.33 15.57 52.07
CA ALA A 157 -37.43 15.01 51.27
C ALA A 157 -38.23 16.13 50.54
N VAL A 158 -38.82 15.81 49.37
CA VAL A 158 -39.71 16.70 48.57
C VAL A 158 -41.16 16.23 48.70
N GLU A 159 -42.14 17.14 48.78
CA GLU A 159 -43.57 16.78 48.79
C GLU A 159 -43.97 15.94 47.56
N PRO A 160 -44.86 14.94 47.70
CA PRO A 160 -45.21 14.07 46.58
C PRO A 160 -46.12 14.82 45.59
N ALA A 161 -45.52 15.31 44.51
CA ALA A 161 -46.23 15.67 43.29
C ALA A 161 -47.05 14.47 42.78
N PRO A 162 -48.14 14.69 42.00
CA PRO A 162 -48.85 13.58 41.38
C PRO A 162 -47.86 12.69 40.63
N VAL A 163 -47.91 11.39 40.91
CA VAL A 163 -47.07 10.40 40.23
C VAL A 163 -47.55 10.33 38.79
N ILE A 164 -46.95 11.15 37.94
CA ILE A 164 -47.06 11.01 36.50
C ILE A 164 -46.23 9.78 36.17
N ASP A 165 -46.88 8.74 35.66
CA ASP A 165 -46.15 7.62 35.09
C ASP A 165 -45.51 8.08 33.77
N TYR A 166 -44.26 8.52 33.85
CA TYR A 166 -43.48 8.96 32.70
C TYR A 166 -43.13 7.82 31.73
N THR A 167 -43.40 6.57 32.11
CA THR A 167 -43.21 5.40 31.26
C THR A 167 -44.46 5.04 30.45
N ALA A 168 -45.61 5.65 30.75
CA ALA A 168 -46.84 5.47 29.99
C ALA A 168 -46.67 5.98 28.56
N ARG A 169 -46.69 5.04 27.60
CA ARG A 169 -46.40 5.30 26.19
C ARG A 169 -47.39 4.66 25.23
N ASP A 170 -48.20 3.71 25.71
CA ASP A 170 -49.22 3.00 24.93
C ASP A 170 -50.64 3.48 25.28
N TYR A 171 -51.59 3.14 24.42
CA TYR A 171 -53.00 3.54 24.58
C TYR A 171 -53.57 3.21 25.97
N ASP A 172 -53.37 1.98 26.46
CA ASP A 172 -53.99 1.51 27.71
C ASP A 172 -53.43 2.24 28.93
N THR A 173 -52.09 2.41 28.98
CA THR A 173 -51.41 3.13 30.06
C THR A 173 -51.72 4.63 30.02
N LEU A 174 -51.79 5.24 28.84
CA LEU A 174 -52.17 6.66 28.68
C LEU A 174 -53.64 6.91 29.06
N ARG A 175 -54.54 6.00 28.66
CA ARG A 175 -55.96 6.03 29.08
C ARG A 175 -56.08 5.91 30.60
N GLN A 176 -55.34 4.98 31.20
CA GLN A 176 -55.33 4.82 32.65
C GLN A 176 -54.78 6.07 33.35
N LEU A 177 -53.69 6.66 32.86
CA LEU A 177 -53.09 7.87 33.42
C LEU A 177 -54.08 9.04 33.43
N VAL A 178 -54.84 9.24 32.34
CA VAL A 178 -55.86 10.30 32.27
C VAL A 178 -57.01 10.02 33.25
N LEU A 179 -57.48 8.77 33.35
CA LEU A 179 -58.54 8.40 34.30
C LEU A 179 -58.10 8.54 35.76
N ASP A 180 -56.87 8.14 36.10
CA ASP A 180 -56.31 8.28 37.44
C ASP A 180 -56.10 9.75 37.80
N ARG A 181 -55.71 10.57 36.82
CA ARG A 181 -55.66 12.03 37.01
C ARG A 181 -57.05 12.62 37.28
N LEU A 182 -58.07 12.21 36.52
CA LEU A 182 -59.45 12.68 36.70
C LEU A 182 -60.01 12.34 38.08
N ARG A 183 -59.69 11.17 38.65
CA ARG A 183 -60.09 10.80 40.03
C ARG A 183 -59.55 11.77 41.08
N LEU A 184 -58.39 12.37 40.84
CA LEU A 184 -57.73 13.30 41.77
C LEU A 184 -58.18 14.74 41.57
N THR A 185 -58.41 15.17 40.32
CA THR A 185 -58.80 16.56 40.01
C THR A 185 -60.30 16.79 40.09
N THR A 186 -61.09 15.76 39.80
CA THR A 186 -62.55 15.84 39.67
C THR A 186 -63.18 14.62 40.36
N PRO A 187 -63.09 14.52 41.70
CA PRO A 187 -63.54 13.34 42.45
C PRO A 187 -65.05 13.08 42.33
N ASP A 188 -65.84 14.10 41.98
CA ASP A 188 -67.29 13.99 41.76
C ASP A 188 -67.66 13.25 40.47
N TRP A 189 -66.70 13.06 39.56
CA TRP A 189 -66.92 12.31 38.32
C TRP A 189 -66.65 10.81 38.52
N SER A 190 -67.72 10.02 38.57
CA SER A 190 -67.66 8.57 38.84
C SER A 190 -68.06 7.67 37.67
N GLU A 191 -68.33 8.24 36.49
CA GLU A 191 -68.85 7.50 35.34
C GLU A 191 -67.79 6.56 34.74
N ARG A 192 -68.21 5.35 34.35
CA ARG A 192 -67.33 4.29 33.81
C ARG A 192 -67.91 3.58 32.61
N ASN A 193 -69.10 3.98 32.14
CA ASN A 193 -69.73 3.39 30.99
C ASN A 193 -68.94 3.70 29.72
N PRO A 194 -68.58 2.69 28.90
CA PRO A 194 -67.94 2.91 27.61
C PRO A 194 -68.73 3.82 26.66
N ALA A 195 -70.06 3.89 26.81
CA ALA A 195 -70.92 4.76 26.01
C ALA A 195 -71.02 6.20 26.55
N ASP A 196 -70.34 6.53 27.65
CA ASP A 196 -70.30 7.90 28.17
C ASP A 196 -69.43 8.80 27.29
N LEU A 197 -69.85 10.06 27.14
CA LEU A 197 -69.13 11.05 26.35
C LEU A 197 -67.77 11.38 26.97
N GLY A 198 -67.69 11.46 28.30
CA GLY A 198 -66.43 11.69 29.02
C GLY A 198 -65.43 10.58 28.80
N VAL A 199 -65.87 9.32 28.90
CA VAL A 199 -65.04 8.15 28.60
C VAL A 199 -64.59 8.15 27.13
N THR A 200 -65.48 8.45 26.19
CA THR A 200 -65.14 8.54 24.75
C THR A 200 -64.06 9.59 24.47
N LEU A 201 -64.13 10.76 25.12
CA LEU A 201 -63.12 11.81 24.98
C LEU A 201 -61.76 11.39 25.55
N VAL A 202 -61.75 10.70 26.69
CA VAL A 202 -60.53 10.14 27.27
C VAL A 202 -59.88 9.13 26.32
N GLU A 203 -60.68 8.25 25.72
CA GLU A 203 -60.21 7.25 24.75
C GLU A 203 -59.66 7.91 23.48
N LEU A 204 -60.32 8.93 22.95
CA LEU A 204 -59.83 9.69 21.79
C LEU A 204 -58.50 10.41 22.08
N LEU A 205 -58.37 10.99 23.27
CA LEU A 205 -57.12 11.62 23.72
C LEU A 205 -56.00 10.58 23.86
N ALA A 206 -56.28 9.43 24.49
CA ALA A 206 -55.31 8.35 24.65
C ALA A 206 -54.85 7.80 23.30
N TYR A 207 -55.77 7.62 22.34
CA TYR A 207 -55.45 7.17 20.98
C TYR A 207 -54.55 8.18 20.25
N THR A 208 -54.87 9.46 20.35
CA THR A 208 -54.06 10.51 19.72
C THR A 208 -52.67 10.60 20.37
N ALA A 209 -52.61 10.47 21.70
CA ALA A 209 -51.37 10.49 22.45
C ALA A 209 -50.47 9.29 22.12
N ASP A 210 -51.03 8.09 21.93
CA ASP A 210 -50.30 6.89 21.46
C ASP A 210 -49.68 7.12 20.06
N GLN A 211 -50.44 7.69 19.12
CA GLN A 211 -49.90 8.01 17.79
C GLN A 211 -48.76 9.03 17.85
N ILE A 212 -48.88 10.05 18.71
CA ILE A 212 -47.81 11.04 18.92
C ILE A 212 -46.59 10.38 19.59
N SER A 213 -46.82 9.51 20.58
CA SER A 213 -45.78 8.75 21.27
C SER A 213 -44.95 7.93 20.28
N TYR A 214 -45.62 7.19 19.39
CA TYR A 214 -44.96 6.45 18.31
C TYR A 214 -44.12 7.35 17.39
N GLN A 215 -44.66 8.53 17.01
CA GLN A 215 -43.92 9.46 16.15
C GLN A 215 -42.68 10.03 16.84
N GLN A 216 -42.76 10.32 18.15
CA GLN A 216 -41.61 10.78 18.93
C GLN A 216 -40.51 9.73 18.94
N ASP A 217 -40.84 8.46 19.17
CA ASP A 217 -39.86 7.37 19.19
C ASP A 217 -39.23 7.16 17.81
N ALA A 218 -40.03 7.26 16.74
CA ALA A 218 -39.52 7.18 15.37
C ALA A 218 -38.55 8.33 15.05
N VAL A 219 -38.83 9.55 15.49
CA VAL A 219 -37.93 10.70 15.32
C VAL A 219 -36.68 10.59 16.19
N ALA A 220 -36.83 10.17 17.45
CA ALA A 220 -35.71 9.98 18.37
C ALA A 220 -34.75 8.90 17.88
N THR A 221 -35.29 7.81 17.29
CA THR A 221 -34.49 6.77 16.64
C THR A 221 -33.63 7.35 15.52
N GLU A 222 -34.11 8.34 14.78
CA GLU A 222 -33.36 8.95 13.68
C GLU A 222 -32.39 10.06 14.13
N ALA A 223 -32.42 10.47 15.41
CA ALA A 223 -31.67 11.62 15.93
C ALA A 223 -30.19 11.30 16.29
N TYR A 224 -29.83 10.03 16.36
CA TYR A 224 -28.47 9.59 16.66
C TYR A 224 -27.96 8.63 15.59
N LEU A 225 -26.64 8.65 15.36
CA LEU A 225 -26.02 7.89 14.28
C LEU A 225 -26.11 6.37 14.49
N ASP A 226 -26.05 5.92 15.74
CA ASP A 226 -26.13 4.53 16.16
C ASP A 226 -27.55 3.95 16.05
N THR A 227 -28.57 4.79 16.24
CA THR A 227 -29.99 4.37 16.19
C THR A 227 -30.65 4.62 14.84
N ALA A 228 -30.14 5.55 14.03
CA ALA A 228 -30.79 5.97 12.78
C ALA A 228 -30.91 4.83 11.77
N ARG A 229 -32.12 4.65 11.21
CA ARG A 229 -32.39 3.59 10.22
C ARG A 229 -32.42 4.12 8.80
N ARG A 230 -32.75 5.40 8.61
CA ARG A 230 -32.79 6.00 7.26
C ARG A 230 -31.41 6.50 6.86
N ARG A 231 -30.96 6.06 5.67
CA ARG A 231 -29.71 6.53 5.06
C ARG A 231 -29.62 8.05 4.93
N VAL A 232 -30.75 8.73 4.68
CA VAL A 232 -30.79 10.19 4.60
C VAL A 232 -30.48 10.85 5.94
N SER A 233 -30.98 10.30 7.05
CA SER A 233 -30.67 10.79 8.40
C SER A 233 -29.20 10.58 8.70
N VAL A 234 -28.67 9.38 8.48
CA VAL A 234 -27.23 9.06 8.63
C VAL A 234 -26.37 10.03 7.84
N ARG A 235 -26.67 10.25 6.55
CA ARG A 235 -25.97 11.19 5.68
C ARG A 235 -25.97 12.62 6.23
N ARG A 236 -27.05 13.08 6.87
CA ARG A 236 -27.12 14.41 7.50
C ARG A 236 -26.26 14.49 8.77
N HIS A 237 -26.23 13.44 9.58
CA HIS A 237 -25.39 13.38 10.79
C HIS A 237 -23.91 13.39 10.44
N VAL A 238 -23.47 12.52 9.52
CA VAL A 238 -22.06 12.41 9.14
C VAL A 238 -21.54 13.66 8.41
N ARG A 239 -22.43 14.46 7.82
CA ARG A 239 -22.06 15.78 7.28
C ARG A 239 -21.59 16.75 8.36
N LEU A 240 -22.03 16.62 9.62
CA LEU A 240 -21.59 17.48 10.72
C LEU A 240 -20.13 17.22 11.13
N ILE A 241 -19.60 16.04 10.81
CA ILE A 241 -18.20 15.66 11.03
C ILE A 241 -17.38 15.69 9.74
N ASP A 242 -17.88 16.40 8.71
CA ASP A 242 -17.27 16.52 7.39
C ASP A 242 -16.97 15.17 6.71
N TYR A 243 -17.78 14.14 6.99
CA TYR A 243 -17.67 12.85 6.33
C TYR A 243 -18.62 12.75 5.13
N PRO A 244 -18.10 12.74 3.88
CA PRO A 244 -18.91 12.60 2.68
C PRO A 244 -19.32 11.13 2.48
N MET A 245 -20.53 10.77 2.86
CA MET A 245 -21.06 9.42 2.60
C MET A 245 -21.24 9.20 1.08
N HIS A 246 -20.50 8.25 0.51
CA HIS A 246 -20.60 7.88 -0.92
C HIS A 246 -21.93 7.20 -1.27
N ASP A 247 -22.39 7.34 -2.52
CA ASP A 247 -23.58 6.66 -3.08
C ASP A 247 -23.31 5.26 -3.64
N GLY A 248 -22.07 4.79 -3.48
CA GLY A 248 -21.56 3.60 -4.15
C GLY A 248 -20.48 4.03 -5.13
N CYS A 249 -19.59 3.10 -5.48
CA CYS A 249 -18.56 3.31 -6.47
C CYS A 249 -18.82 2.35 -7.63
N ASN A 250 -18.59 2.83 -8.85
CA ASN A 250 -18.61 1.99 -10.03
C ASN A 250 -17.47 0.97 -9.93
N ALA A 251 -17.66 -0.22 -10.53
CA ALA A 251 -16.56 -1.16 -10.64
C ALA A 251 -15.47 -0.56 -11.53
N ARG A 252 -14.20 -0.69 -11.13
CA ARG A 252 -13.05 -0.21 -11.89
C ARG A 252 -12.18 -1.38 -12.30
N ALA A 253 -11.61 -1.30 -13.49
CA ALA A 253 -10.68 -2.30 -14.00
C ALA A 253 -9.50 -1.65 -14.71
N PHE A 254 -8.37 -2.35 -14.77
CA PHE A 254 -7.25 -1.98 -15.62
C PHE A 254 -7.28 -2.87 -16.86
N VAL A 255 -7.21 -2.24 -18.04
CA VAL A 255 -7.20 -2.93 -19.33
C VAL A 255 -5.85 -2.68 -19.99
N SER A 256 -5.19 -3.75 -20.41
CA SER A 256 -4.00 -3.68 -21.27
C SER A 256 -4.42 -3.84 -22.72
N VAL A 257 -3.96 -2.96 -23.60
CA VAL A 257 -4.32 -2.98 -25.03
C VAL A 257 -3.09 -3.24 -25.88
N ASP A 258 -3.15 -4.27 -26.73
CA ASP A 258 -2.10 -4.56 -27.70
C ASP A 258 -2.43 -3.87 -29.03
N VAL A 259 -1.47 -3.11 -29.58
CA VAL A 259 -1.61 -2.41 -30.86
C VAL A 259 -0.50 -2.79 -31.85
N VAL A 260 -0.81 -2.77 -33.14
CA VAL A 260 0.17 -3.08 -34.20
C VAL A 260 0.92 -1.82 -34.67
N GLU A 261 0.29 -0.66 -34.53
CA GLU A 261 0.84 0.66 -34.88
C GLU A 261 0.49 1.69 -33.79
N GLU A 262 1.21 2.83 -33.78
CA GLU A 262 0.93 3.91 -32.83
C GLU A 262 -0.48 4.47 -33.07
N LEU A 263 -1.34 4.38 -32.05
CA LEU A 263 -2.76 4.73 -32.15
C LEU A 263 -3.13 5.76 -31.07
N PRO A 264 -3.33 7.04 -31.45
CA PRO A 264 -3.90 8.04 -30.54
C PRO A 264 -5.42 7.88 -30.47
N LEU A 265 -5.96 7.75 -29.27
CA LEU A 265 -7.38 7.69 -28.97
C LEU A 265 -7.78 8.90 -28.12
N LEU A 266 -8.75 9.67 -28.59
CA LEU A 266 -9.24 10.83 -27.84
C LEU A 266 -10.30 10.40 -26.80
N PRO A 267 -10.39 11.07 -25.64
CA PRO A 267 -11.46 10.84 -24.69
C PRO A 267 -12.82 11.00 -25.37
N GLY A 268 -13.73 10.06 -25.16
CA GLY A 268 -15.07 10.09 -25.74
C GLY A 268 -15.20 9.45 -27.13
N ASP A 269 -14.10 9.06 -27.78
CA ASP A 269 -14.15 8.39 -29.09
C ASP A 269 -14.14 6.85 -28.97
N PHE A 270 -13.82 6.31 -27.80
CA PHE A 270 -13.67 4.87 -27.59
C PHE A 270 -14.20 4.39 -26.25
N ARG A 271 -14.58 3.11 -26.21
CA ARG A 271 -15.01 2.37 -25.01
C ARG A 271 -14.48 0.95 -25.08
N PHE A 272 -14.50 0.27 -23.93
CA PHE A 272 -14.21 -1.16 -23.85
C PHE A 272 -15.49 -1.93 -23.60
N ALA A 273 -15.64 -3.05 -24.30
CA ALA A 273 -16.77 -3.95 -24.14
C ALA A 273 -16.26 -5.34 -23.75
N ALA A 274 -16.72 -5.85 -22.61
CA ALA A 274 -16.51 -7.24 -22.22
C ALA A 274 -17.73 -8.05 -22.68
N VAL A 275 -17.53 -8.89 -23.71
CA VAL A 275 -18.62 -9.70 -24.28
C VAL A 275 -18.55 -11.13 -23.73
N ASP A 276 -19.61 -11.57 -23.06
CA ASP A 276 -19.74 -12.96 -22.63
C ASP A 276 -20.19 -13.83 -23.81
N THR A 277 -19.27 -14.65 -24.31
CA THR A 277 -19.53 -15.62 -25.39
C THR A 277 -19.78 -17.04 -24.88
N GLY A 278 -19.85 -17.24 -23.55
CA GLY A 278 -20.07 -18.52 -22.89
C GLY A 278 -21.54 -18.98 -22.94
N THR A 279 -22.47 -18.04 -23.00
CA THR A 279 -23.92 -18.31 -23.11
C THR A 279 -24.37 -18.62 -24.54
N SER A 280 -23.54 -18.32 -25.55
CA SER A 280 -23.83 -18.59 -26.96
C SER A 280 -23.26 -19.94 -27.40
N GLY A 281 -24.07 -20.78 -28.08
CA GLY A 281 -23.62 -22.04 -28.64
C GLY A 281 -22.51 -21.85 -29.70
N PRO A 282 -21.70 -22.87 -30.02
CA PRO A 282 -20.57 -22.74 -30.96
C PRO A 282 -20.92 -22.21 -32.36
N ARG A 283 -22.20 -22.31 -32.77
CA ARG A 283 -22.71 -21.80 -34.06
C ARG A 283 -23.32 -20.39 -33.98
N ASP A 284 -23.62 -19.92 -32.78
CA ASP A 284 -24.25 -18.61 -32.52
C ASP A 284 -23.25 -17.60 -31.93
N ARG A 285 -21.97 -17.99 -31.77
CA ARG A 285 -20.91 -17.06 -31.36
C ARG A 285 -20.79 -15.95 -32.41
N PRO A 286 -21.02 -14.69 -32.03
CA PRO A 286 -20.84 -13.59 -32.97
C PRO A 286 -19.36 -13.52 -33.38
N GLY A 287 -19.11 -13.26 -34.66
CA GLY A 287 -17.77 -12.98 -35.19
C GLY A 287 -17.37 -11.57 -34.81
N ILE A 288 -17.06 -11.35 -33.53
CA ILE A 288 -16.73 -10.04 -32.99
C ILE A 288 -15.28 -9.71 -33.36
N GLY A 289 -15.10 -8.66 -34.16
CA GLY A 289 -13.78 -8.08 -34.43
C GLY A 289 -13.18 -7.41 -33.19
N THR A 290 -11.91 -7.01 -33.26
CA THR A 290 -11.25 -6.27 -32.17
C THR A 290 -11.88 -4.89 -31.92
N VAL A 291 -12.47 -4.30 -32.97
CA VAL A 291 -13.24 -3.06 -32.91
C VAL A 291 -14.68 -3.37 -33.33
N ILE A 292 -15.63 -2.95 -32.50
CA ILE A 292 -17.06 -3.13 -32.70
C ILE A 292 -17.66 -1.75 -32.92
N ASP A 293 -18.54 -1.60 -33.90
CA ASP A 293 -19.28 -0.36 -34.08
C ASP A 293 -20.46 -0.25 -33.09
N ASP A 294 -20.99 0.97 -32.91
CA ASP A 294 -22.08 1.22 -31.96
C ASP A 294 -23.38 0.45 -32.29
N ARG A 295 -23.59 0.07 -33.57
CA ARG A 295 -24.78 -0.67 -33.98
C ARG A 295 -24.69 -2.12 -33.56
N ASP A 296 -23.55 -2.75 -33.80
CA ASP A 296 -23.26 -4.11 -33.37
C ASP A 296 -23.21 -4.20 -31.84
N LEU A 297 -22.68 -3.18 -31.17
CA LEU A 297 -22.72 -3.06 -29.71
C LEU A 297 -24.16 -3.04 -29.18
N ALA A 298 -25.06 -2.26 -29.80
CA ALA A 298 -26.47 -2.19 -29.40
C ALA A 298 -27.17 -3.55 -29.54
N VAL A 299 -26.87 -4.31 -30.62
CA VAL A 299 -27.43 -5.66 -30.82
C VAL A 299 -26.94 -6.64 -29.73
N LEU A 300 -25.71 -6.49 -29.26
CA LEU A 300 -25.16 -7.33 -28.20
C LEU A 300 -25.70 -6.92 -26.81
N ASP A 301 -25.92 -5.62 -26.58
CA ASP A 301 -26.55 -5.08 -25.36
C ASP A 301 -27.99 -5.59 -25.20
N GLU A 302 -28.78 -5.61 -26.29
CA GLU A 302 -30.14 -6.18 -26.29
C GLU A 302 -30.19 -7.65 -25.88
N ARG A 303 -29.10 -8.39 -26.09
CA ARG A 303 -28.97 -9.80 -25.69
C ARG A 303 -28.48 -9.97 -24.26
N GLY A 304 -28.15 -8.89 -23.56
CA GLY A 304 -27.61 -8.90 -22.20
C GLY A 304 -26.24 -9.58 -22.11
N ALA A 305 -25.48 -9.59 -23.21
CA ALA A 305 -24.22 -10.33 -23.32
C ALA A 305 -22.99 -9.42 -23.19
N VAL A 306 -23.16 -8.13 -22.86
CA VAL A 306 -22.07 -7.14 -22.88
C VAL A 306 -22.10 -6.27 -21.64
N GLU A 307 -20.93 -6.11 -21.04
CA GLU A 307 -20.65 -5.09 -20.05
C GLU A 307 -19.75 -4.02 -20.67
N VAL A 308 -20.15 -2.75 -20.55
CA VAL A 308 -19.43 -1.62 -21.13
C VAL A 308 -18.63 -0.90 -20.05
N PHE A 309 -17.40 -0.52 -20.41
CA PHE A 309 -16.47 0.21 -19.57
C PHE A 309 -15.95 1.46 -20.30
N GLU A 310 -15.97 2.60 -19.62
CA GLU A 310 -15.49 3.87 -20.13
C GLU A 310 -14.12 4.21 -19.54
N PRO A 311 -13.18 4.76 -20.32
CA PRO A 311 -11.89 5.20 -19.80
C PRO A 311 -12.06 6.36 -18.81
N VAL A 312 -11.33 6.32 -17.69
CA VAL A 312 -11.37 7.35 -16.64
C VAL A 312 -10.46 8.55 -16.95
N ALA A 313 -9.64 8.46 -17.99
CA ALA A 313 -8.64 9.47 -18.31
C ALA A 313 -9.23 10.65 -19.09
N ASP A 314 -8.94 11.87 -18.63
CA ASP A 314 -9.36 13.14 -19.26
C ASP A 314 -8.49 13.54 -20.48
N GLY A 315 -7.45 12.77 -20.81
CA GLY A 315 -6.45 13.12 -21.83
C GLY A 315 -6.38 12.10 -22.98
N PRO A 316 -5.79 12.49 -24.12
CA PRO A 316 -5.57 11.58 -25.25
C PRO A 316 -4.71 10.39 -24.81
N LEU A 317 -5.22 9.19 -25.05
CA LEU A 317 -4.52 7.94 -24.80
C LEU A 317 -3.71 7.58 -26.05
N VAL A 318 -2.39 7.59 -25.96
CA VAL A 318 -1.51 7.20 -27.07
C VAL A 318 -1.00 5.79 -26.84
N LEU A 319 -1.54 4.83 -27.58
CA LEU A 319 -1.12 3.44 -27.52
C LEU A 319 0.09 3.23 -28.45
N ARG A 320 1.10 2.50 -27.98
CA ARG A 320 2.37 2.30 -28.69
C ARG A 320 2.72 0.81 -28.81
N PRO A 321 3.12 0.30 -29.99
CA PRO A 321 3.53 -1.10 -30.13
C PRO A 321 4.71 -1.47 -29.21
N GLU A 322 5.62 -0.53 -28.97
CA GLU A 322 6.78 -0.70 -28.08
C GLU A 322 6.37 -0.88 -26.61
N HIS A 323 5.15 -0.46 -26.25
CA HIS A 323 4.57 -0.59 -24.92
C HIS A 323 3.68 -1.82 -24.76
N ASN A 324 3.50 -2.62 -25.81
CA ASN A 324 2.76 -3.88 -25.70
C ASN A 324 3.47 -4.84 -24.76
N ALA A 325 4.79 -5.02 -24.87
CA ALA A 325 5.53 -5.95 -24.03
C ALA A 325 6.93 -5.41 -23.72
N ILE A 326 7.09 -4.85 -22.53
CA ILE A 326 8.34 -4.26 -22.05
C ILE A 326 9.06 -5.30 -21.19
N ARG A 327 10.30 -5.63 -21.56
CA ARG A 327 11.12 -6.61 -20.86
C ARG A 327 11.83 -5.98 -19.67
N LEU A 328 12.10 -6.77 -18.64
CA LEU A 328 12.86 -6.34 -17.48
C LEU A 328 14.33 -6.75 -17.62
N TRP A 329 15.24 -5.86 -17.23
CA TRP A 329 16.67 -6.13 -17.29
C TRP A 329 17.14 -6.88 -16.05
N THR A 330 17.75 -8.05 -16.26
CA THR A 330 18.22 -8.96 -15.19
C THR A 330 19.69 -8.77 -14.84
N TRP A 331 20.39 -7.81 -15.45
CA TRP A 331 21.81 -7.50 -15.21
C TRP A 331 22.73 -8.74 -15.31
N GLY A 332 22.41 -9.66 -16.23
CA GLY A 332 23.15 -10.90 -16.45
C GLY A 332 22.89 -12.01 -15.42
N GLY A 333 21.86 -11.90 -14.58
CA GLY A 333 21.47 -12.94 -13.63
C GLY A 333 20.56 -14.02 -14.24
N GLU A 334 20.94 -15.29 -14.08
CA GLU A 334 20.20 -16.44 -14.62
C GLU A 334 18.88 -16.71 -13.87
N VAL A 335 18.82 -16.41 -12.57
CA VAL A 335 17.62 -16.53 -11.74
C VAL A 335 17.43 -15.23 -10.96
N CYS A 336 16.55 -14.37 -11.47
CA CYS A 336 16.26 -13.07 -10.89
C CYS A 336 14.79 -12.92 -10.53
N THR A 337 14.54 -12.34 -9.36
CA THR A 337 13.19 -12.09 -8.84
C THR A 337 13.14 -10.74 -8.16
N LEU A 338 12.14 -9.93 -8.48
CA LEU A 338 11.81 -8.76 -7.69
C LEU A 338 11.06 -9.23 -6.44
N PRO A 339 11.54 -8.92 -5.22
CA PRO A 339 10.88 -9.37 -4.01
C PRO A 339 9.50 -8.74 -3.85
N ARG A 340 8.63 -9.43 -3.09
CA ARG A 340 7.42 -8.81 -2.56
C ARG A 340 7.80 -7.54 -1.79
N GLY A 341 7.11 -6.44 -2.07
CA GLY A 341 7.40 -5.12 -1.50
C GLY A 341 8.30 -4.25 -2.36
N ALA A 342 8.81 -4.74 -3.50
CA ALA A 342 9.61 -3.91 -4.39
C ALA A 342 8.82 -2.70 -4.91
N THR A 343 9.51 -1.56 -4.97
CA THR A 343 8.99 -0.26 -5.41
C THR A 343 9.75 0.31 -6.61
N GLY A 344 10.54 -0.52 -7.28
CA GLY A 344 11.31 -0.12 -8.44
C GLY A 344 11.78 -1.32 -9.26
N ALA A 345 12.05 -1.06 -10.54
CA ALA A 345 12.52 -2.06 -11.50
C ALA A 345 13.37 -1.39 -12.59
N THR A 346 14.19 -2.18 -13.25
CA THR A 346 14.94 -1.76 -14.44
C THR A 346 14.29 -2.38 -15.67
N LEU A 347 13.84 -1.54 -16.60
CA LEU A 347 13.26 -1.96 -17.88
C LEU A 347 14.33 -1.92 -18.97
N ARG A 348 14.23 -2.85 -19.90
CA ARG A 348 15.05 -2.88 -21.10
C ARG A 348 14.45 -1.94 -22.14
N ASP A 349 15.24 -1.00 -22.61
CA ASP A 349 14.87 -0.04 -23.65
C ASP A 349 15.58 -0.38 -24.96
N GLU A 350 15.24 0.27 -26.07
CA GLU A 350 15.90 0.08 -27.37
C GLU A 350 16.15 1.42 -28.07
N TRP A 351 17.22 1.49 -28.85
CA TRP A 351 17.47 2.66 -29.71
C TRP A 351 16.70 2.51 -31.02
N THR A 352 15.96 3.55 -31.39
CA THR A 352 15.16 3.56 -32.63
C THR A 352 15.94 4.08 -33.84
N ASP A 353 17.01 4.86 -33.60
CA ASP A 353 17.85 5.46 -34.63
C ASP A 353 19.29 4.94 -34.55
N GLU A 354 19.96 4.84 -35.71
CA GLU A 354 21.39 4.47 -35.79
C GLU A 354 22.30 5.44 -35.01
N GLY A 355 21.87 6.69 -34.86
CA GLY A 355 22.56 7.72 -34.07
C GLY A 355 22.45 7.55 -32.56
N ARG A 356 21.61 6.62 -32.06
CA ARG A 356 21.37 6.36 -30.62
C ARG A 356 20.92 7.60 -29.84
N GLU A 357 20.12 8.46 -30.48
CA GLU A 357 19.58 9.67 -29.86
C GLU A 357 18.16 9.44 -29.35
N THR A 358 17.38 8.59 -30.02
CA THR A 358 15.96 8.38 -29.74
C THR A 358 15.68 7.00 -29.15
N ARG A 359 15.03 6.98 -27.99
CA ARG A 359 14.60 5.77 -27.26
C ARG A 359 13.24 5.28 -27.71
N ALA A 360 13.06 3.95 -27.72
CA ALA A 360 11.81 3.29 -28.06
C ALA A 360 10.75 3.50 -26.98
N LEU A 361 11.14 3.36 -25.71
CA LEU A 361 10.22 3.52 -24.58
C LEU A 361 9.99 5.00 -24.25
N ARG A 362 8.77 5.49 -24.49
CA ARG A 362 8.34 6.84 -24.12
C ARG A 362 7.44 6.84 -22.88
N LEU A 363 8.01 6.45 -21.73
CA LEU A 363 7.32 6.47 -20.44
C LEU A 363 7.61 7.76 -19.67
N ALA A 364 6.62 8.26 -18.95
CA ALA A 364 6.71 9.44 -18.11
C ALA A 364 6.25 9.17 -16.67
N PRO A 365 6.69 9.99 -15.69
CA PRO A 365 6.09 9.97 -14.36
C PRO A 365 4.57 10.19 -14.42
N GLY A 366 3.81 9.33 -13.75
CA GLY A 366 2.35 9.33 -13.75
C GLY A 366 1.71 8.23 -14.59
N ASP A 367 2.46 7.63 -15.52
CA ASP A 367 1.99 6.52 -16.36
C ASP A 367 1.78 5.24 -15.54
N LEU A 368 0.94 4.35 -16.07
CA LEU A 368 0.63 3.05 -15.46
C LEU A 368 1.42 1.94 -16.16
N LEU A 369 2.04 1.06 -15.38
CA LEU A 369 2.60 -0.20 -15.86
C LEU A 369 1.90 -1.38 -15.21
N LEU A 370 1.52 -2.38 -16.00
CA LEU A 370 0.99 -3.65 -15.50
C LEU A 370 2.10 -4.69 -15.56
N PHE A 371 2.54 -5.18 -14.41
CA PHE A 371 3.41 -6.33 -14.33
C PHE A 371 2.59 -7.62 -14.34
N GLU A 372 2.93 -8.54 -15.22
CA GLU A 372 2.31 -9.87 -15.29
C GLU A 372 3.34 -10.98 -15.55
N GLU A 373 3.06 -12.17 -15.01
CA GLU A 373 3.74 -13.40 -15.40
C GLU A 373 3.15 -13.92 -16.71
N VAL A 374 3.99 -14.12 -17.72
CA VAL A 374 3.62 -14.70 -19.04
C VAL A 374 4.04 -16.16 -19.17
N LYS A 375 4.99 -16.60 -18.34
CA LYS A 375 5.45 -17.99 -18.22
C LYS A 375 5.37 -18.40 -16.76
N GLY A 376 5.18 -19.69 -16.49
CA GLY A 376 5.16 -20.19 -15.12
C GLY A 376 6.49 -19.91 -14.40
N ALA A 377 6.44 -19.28 -13.22
CA ALA A 377 7.62 -18.90 -12.43
C ALA A 377 8.61 -20.06 -12.14
N ARG A 378 8.10 -21.29 -12.05
CA ARG A 378 8.90 -22.51 -11.81
C ARG A 378 9.24 -23.29 -13.07
N THR A 379 8.36 -23.30 -14.07
CA THR A 379 8.50 -24.18 -15.24
C THR A 379 9.12 -23.46 -16.43
N GLY A 380 8.96 -22.13 -16.50
CA GLY A 380 9.33 -21.33 -17.66
C GLY A 380 8.43 -21.57 -18.88
N THR A 381 7.35 -22.33 -18.73
CA THR A 381 6.46 -22.71 -19.83
C THR A 381 5.33 -21.69 -19.97
N PRO A 382 5.04 -21.20 -21.20
CA PRO A 382 3.81 -20.45 -21.46
C PRO A 382 2.57 -21.31 -21.20
N GLY A 383 1.58 -20.79 -20.49
CA GLY A 383 0.37 -21.50 -20.09
C GLY A 383 0.33 -21.91 -18.61
N ASP A 384 1.50 -22.00 -17.96
CA ASP A 384 1.64 -22.33 -16.53
C ASP A 384 1.73 -21.08 -15.62
N GLN A 385 1.49 -19.88 -16.17
CA GLN A 385 1.52 -18.63 -15.40
C GLN A 385 0.37 -18.54 -14.40
N ASP A 386 0.61 -17.91 -13.25
CA ASP A 386 -0.45 -17.63 -12.29
C ASP A 386 -1.24 -16.37 -12.75
N PRO A 387 -2.54 -16.49 -13.07
CA PRO A 387 -3.35 -15.34 -13.47
C PRO A 387 -3.56 -14.31 -12.36
N ALA A 388 -3.35 -14.68 -11.09
CA ALA A 388 -3.40 -13.75 -9.95
C ALA A 388 -2.12 -12.92 -9.81
N HIS A 389 -1.02 -13.30 -10.48
CA HIS A 389 0.25 -12.56 -10.49
C HIS A 389 0.22 -11.44 -11.53
N ARG A 390 -0.71 -10.50 -11.34
CA ARG A 390 -0.89 -9.31 -12.17
C ARG A 390 -1.09 -8.10 -11.27
N GLN A 391 -0.24 -7.09 -11.42
CA GLN A 391 -0.34 -5.89 -10.59
C GLN A 391 -0.04 -4.63 -11.41
N PRO A 392 -0.99 -3.68 -11.49
CA PRO A 392 -0.73 -2.35 -12.01
C PRO A 392 0.01 -1.52 -10.96
N VAL A 393 0.95 -0.70 -11.42
CA VAL A 393 1.65 0.28 -10.60
C VAL A 393 1.66 1.63 -11.30
N ARG A 394 1.68 2.72 -10.53
CA ARG A 394 1.85 4.07 -11.08
C ARG A 394 3.28 4.56 -10.94
N LEU A 395 3.89 4.97 -12.05
CA LEU A 395 5.26 5.47 -12.06
C LEU A 395 5.38 6.80 -11.33
N LEU A 396 6.32 6.89 -10.39
CA LEU A 396 6.72 8.11 -9.72
C LEU A 396 7.95 8.76 -10.37
N SER A 397 8.90 7.95 -10.81
CA SER A 397 10.08 8.44 -11.53
C SER A 397 10.45 7.51 -12.65
N VAL A 398 10.97 8.11 -13.73
CA VAL A 398 11.47 7.41 -14.91
C VAL A 398 12.83 8.00 -15.23
N THR A 399 13.89 7.23 -15.00
CA THR A 399 15.29 7.67 -15.17
C THR A 399 15.96 6.89 -16.29
N PRO A 400 16.29 7.56 -17.41
CA PRO A 400 17.05 6.96 -18.48
C PRO A 400 18.48 6.61 -18.02
N THR A 401 18.90 5.36 -18.20
CA THR A 401 20.27 4.91 -17.94
C THR A 401 20.78 4.04 -19.09
N VAL A 402 22.06 3.66 -19.07
CA VAL A 402 22.68 2.79 -20.07
C VAL A 402 23.63 1.84 -19.37
N ASP A 403 23.51 0.55 -19.63
CA ASP A 403 24.50 -0.44 -19.21
C ASP A 403 25.73 -0.30 -20.12
N ARG A 404 26.85 0.17 -19.57
CA ARG A 404 28.08 0.36 -20.33
C ARG A 404 28.79 -0.96 -20.66
N LEU A 405 28.49 -2.04 -19.94
CA LEU A 405 29.11 -3.34 -20.17
C LEU A 405 28.55 -3.98 -21.44
N ASP A 406 27.22 -3.96 -21.56
CA ASP A 406 26.49 -4.57 -22.68
C ASP A 406 26.01 -3.55 -23.73
N ASP A 407 26.33 -2.26 -23.55
CA ASP A 407 25.92 -1.14 -24.41
C ASP A 407 24.38 -1.09 -24.62
N GLN A 408 23.65 -1.47 -23.57
CA GLN A 408 22.20 -1.66 -23.59
C GLN A 408 21.51 -0.44 -22.95
N PRO A 409 20.64 0.30 -23.66
CA PRO A 409 19.84 1.36 -23.03
C PRO A 409 18.82 0.74 -22.07
N LEU A 410 18.65 1.40 -20.93
CA LEU A 410 17.82 0.94 -19.82
C LEU A 410 16.97 2.09 -19.29
N LEU A 411 15.88 1.75 -18.63
CA LEU A 411 15.00 2.70 -17.97
C LEU A 411 14.76 2.26 -16.53
N GLU A 412 15.28 3.03 -15.58
CA GLU A 412 15.03 2.81 -14.15
C GLU A 412 13.71 3.47 -13.77
N VAL A 413 12.76 2.67 -13.33
CA VAL A 413 11.43 3.13 -12.93
C VAL A 413 11.22 2.89 -11.45
N THR A 414 10.58 3.84 -10.78
CA THR A 414 10.13 3.70 -9.39
C THR A 414 8.64 4.04 -9.28
N TRP A 415 7.96 3.43 -8.32
CA TRP A 415 6.54 3.65 -8.05
C TRP A 415 6.28 3.81 -6.56
N ALA A 416 5.05 4.20 -6.21
CA ALA A 416 4.69 4.52 -4.84
C ALA A 416 4.76 3.28 -3.92
N PRO A 417 5.15 3.44 -2.65
CA PRO A 417 5.09 2.36 -1.66
C PRO A 417 3.68 1.76 -1.49
N ALA A 418 2.62 2.52 -1.80
CA ALA A 418 1.24 2.03 -1.78
C ALA A 418 0.98 0.95 -2.86
N ASP A 419 1.73 1.02 -3.97
CA ASP A 419 1.66 0.10 -5.10
C ASP A 419 2.80 -0.94 -5.05
N ALA A 420 3.45 -1.12 -3.90
CA ALA A 420 4.53 -2.09 -3.75
C ALA A 420 4.05 -3.51 -4.14
N LEU A 421 4.91 -4.28 -4.81
CA LEU A 421 4.50 -5.59 -5.34
C LEU A 421 3.98 -6.51 -4.23
N THR A 422 2.79 -7.08 -4.44
CA THR A 422 2.11 -7.94 -3.45
C THR A 422 2.63 -9.38 -3.48
N PHE A 423 3.30 -9.77 -4.56
CA PHE A 423 3.92 -11.08 -4.78
C PHE A 423 5.36 -10.92 -5.31
N PRO A 424 6.22 -11.95 -5.20
CA PRO A 424 7.53 -11.92 -5.84
C PRO A 424 7.39 -12.08 -7.35
N LEU A 425 7.92 -11.14 -8.13
CA LEU A 425 7.85 -11.17 -9.59
C LEU A 425 9.12 -11.81 -10.16
N VAL A 426 9.00 -13.01 -10.73
CA VAL A 426 10.14 -13.75 -11.30
C VAL A 426 10.44 -13.24 -12.71
N LEU A 427 11.67 -12.78 -12.95
CA LEU A 427 12.10 -12.21 -14.23
C LEU A 427 12.76 -13.27 -15.12
N SER A 428 13.63 -14.08 -14.50
CA SER A 428 14.34 -15.19 -15.13
C SER A 428 14.36 -16.39 -14.18
N THR A 429 14.27 -17.59 -14.75
CA THR A 429 14.30 -18.86 -14.02
C THR A 429 15.02 -19.93 -14.83
N LEU A 430 15.32 -21.07 -14.22
CA LEU A 430 15.79 -22.25 -14.96
C LEU A 430 14.60 -23.18 -15.19
N GLY A 431 14.37 -23.56 -16.46
CA GLY A 431 13.17 -24.30 -16.86
C GLY A 431 13.46 -25.38 -17.90
N GLY A 432 12.48 -26.27 -18.10
CA GLY A 432 12.57 -27.39 -19.03
C GLY A 432 13.42 -28.58 -18.54
N PRO A 433 13.52 -29.65 -19.36
CA PRO A 433 14.21 -30.89 -18.99
C PRO A 433 15.72 -30.71 -18.79
N ASP A 434 16.33 -29.73 -19.47
CA ASP A 434 17.78 -29.46 -19.41
C ASP A 434 18.15 -28.35 -18.42
N CYS A 435 17.19 -27.84 -17.62
CA CYS A 435 17.40 -26.71 -16.70
C CYS A 435 18.06 -25.49 -17.37
N ALA A 436 17.65 -25.17 -18.60
CA ALA A 436 18.18 -24.04 -19.36
C ALA A 436 17.63 -22.70 -18.80
N PRO A 437 18.37 -21.59 -18.95
CA PRO A 437 17.88 -20.28 -18.58
C PRO A 437 16.67 -19.89 -19.44
N VAL A 438 15.59 -19.54 -18.75
CA VAL A 438 14.36 -19.01 -19.32
C VAL A 438 14.24 -17.55 -18.90
N GLU A 439 14.42 -16.66 -19.87
CA GLU A 439 14.23 -15.22 -19.73
C GLU A 439 12.76 -14.83 -20.00
N ASP A 440 12.41 -13.58 -19.71
CA ASP A 440 11.09 -13.00 -19.95
C ASP A 440 9.96 -13.84 -19.33
N VAL A 441 10.15 -14.27 -18.07
CA VAL A 441 9.12 -14.97 -17.30
C VAL A 441 7.97 -14.00 -16.96
N SER A 442 8.34 -12.79 -16.59
CA SER A 442 7.42 -11.67 -16.38
C SER A 442 7.72 -10.54 -17.36
N VAL A 443 6.67 -9.81 -17.74
CA VAL A 443 6.75 -8.62 -18.60
C VAL A 443 5.97 -7.47 -17.97
N ALA A 444 6.34 -6.25 -18.36
CA ALA A 444 5.57 -5.06 -18.06
C ALA A 444 4.78 -4.63 -19.31
N ARG A 445 3.51 -4.27 -19.14
CA ARG A 445 2.66 -3.67 -20.17
C ARG A 445 2.54 -2.18 -19.90
N GLY A 446 2.79 -1.34 -20.91
CA GLY A 446 2.69 0.12 -20.81
C GLY A 446 1.38 0.70 -21.34
N ASN A 447 0.71 -0.02 -22.24
CA ASN A 447 -0.59 0.37 -22.80
C ASN A 447 -1.74 0.05 -21.83
N VAL A 448 -1.70 0.61 -20.62
CA VAL A 448 -2.64 0.31 -19.54
C VAL A 448 -3.60 1.47 -19.31
N VAL A 449 -4.89 1.15 -19.30
CA VAL A 449 -5.98 2.13 -19.14
C VAL A 449 -6.82 1.75 -17.93
N LEU A 450 -7.09 2.72 -17.07
CA LEU A 450 -8.10 2.58 -16.02
C LEU A 450 -9.48 2.84 -16.61
N VAL A 451 -10.39 1.90 -16.44
CA VAL A 451 -11.76 1.96 -16.98
C VAL A 451 -12.78 1.81 -15.86
N ASP A 452 -13.87 2.57 -15.94
CA ASP A 452 -15.01 2.53 -15.04
C ASP A 452 -16.19 1.83 -15.72
N HIS A 453 -16.85 0.95 -14.98
CA HIS A 453 -18.07 0.28 -15.43
C HIS A 453 -19.20 1.29 -15.58
N GLY A 454 -19.87 1.23 -16.74
CA GLY A 454 -21.00 2.08 -17.07
C GLY A 454 -20.87 2.77 -18.41
N ARG A 455 -21.93 3.49 -18.77
CA ARG A 455 -22.01 4.29 -19.99
C ARG A 455 -22.51 5.70 -19.67
N SER A 456 -21.79 6.70 -20.13
CA SER A 456 -22.22 8.08 -20.12
C SER A 456 -23.31 8.29 -21.17
N LEU A 457 -24.36 9.02 -20.81
CA LEU A 457 -25.49 9.31 -21.71
C LEU A 457 -25.16 10.38 -22.77
N THR A 458 -24.03 11.08 -22.64
CA THR A 458 -23.58 12.21 -23.48
C THR A 458 -22.35 11.87 -24.33
N PHE A 459 -22.15 10.60 -24.64
CA PHE A 459 -20.96 10.16 -25.35
C PHE A 459 -21.08 10.46 -26.85
N GLY A 460 -20.09 11.16 -27.41
CA GLY A 460 -20.04 11.51 -28.83
C GLY A 460 -20.75 12.82 -29.24
N ASP A 461 -21.00 13.74 -28.31
CA ASP A 461 -21.44 15.12 -28.62
C ASP A 461 -20.27 16.07 -28.94
#